data_AF-A0A7W1HAV0-F1
#
_entry.id   AF-A0A7W1HAV0-F1
#
_cell.length_a   1.000
_cell.length_b   1.000
_cell.length_c   1.000
_cell.angle_alpha   90.00
_cell.angle_beta   90.00
_cell.angle_gamma   90.00
#
_symmetry.space_group_name_H-M   'P 1'
#
loop_
_entity.id
_entity.type
_entity.pdbx_description
1 polymer ?
#
loop_
_entity_poly.entity_id
_entity_poly.type
_entity_poly.pdbx_seq_one_letter_code
_entity_poly.pdbx_strand_id
1 'polypeptide(L)'
;RTSARFAGAGVPEVHRLIDAGAFDAFDLTRPQAKWKAEVALRGWGLRVAEAGSTPAAGEGADTLFPGGTWRALRADASPVPALADYPRPERRRREWELLGVSPHHHPIEFHRDAVDRVRRSGPRDGPPAIVAGELRRHRGRRVTLVGFLTTTKRVRTKRAEPMMFLTLEDETDIYDVVLFPRAYQRYGALLADRGPYVVTGRVEDDPHPSSVTAERLVRLEETGE
;
A
#
# COMPACT_ATOMS: atom_id res chain seq x y z
N ARG A 1 -40.79 7.01 8.60
CA ARG A 1 -40.18 5.73 8.16
C ARG A 1 -39.35 6.04 6.92
N THR A 2 -38.06 6.30 7.10
CA THR A 2 -37.16 6.64 6.00
C THR A 2 -36.73 5.33 5.36
N SER A 3 -37.20 5.05 4.14
CA SER A 3 -36.78 3.90 3.36
C SER A 3 -35.32 4.11 2.95
N ALA A 4 -34.39 3.41 3.62
CA ALA A 4 -33.02 3.31 3.14
C ALA A 4 -33.05 2.53 1.82
N ARG A 5 -32.94 3.24 0.69
CA ARG A 5 -32.58 2.61 -0.58
C ARG A 5 -31.16 2.07 -0.39
N PHE A 6 -31.01 0.75 -0.31
CA PHE A 6 -29.72 0.12 -0.51
C PHE A 6 -29.31 0.41 -1.96
N ALA A 7 -28.52 1.45 -2.17
CA ALA A 7 -27.76 1.62 -3.40
C ALA A 7 -26.68 0.53 -3.37
N GLY A 8 -26.94 -0.58 -4.06
CA GLY A 8 -25.94 -1.64 -4.21
C GLY A 8 -24.66 -1.11 -4.85
N ALA A 9 -23.54 -1.83 -4.67
CA ALA A 9 -22.29 -1.48 -5.31
C ALA A 9 -22.43 -1.52 -6.84
N GLY A 10 -22.02 -0.45 -7.53
CA GLY A 10 -21.95 -0.42 -8.98
C GLY A 10 -20.75 -1.23 -9.50
N VAL A 11 -20.68 -1.39 -10.83
CA VAL A 11 -19.55 -2.08 -11.50
C VAL A 11 -18.19 -1.50 -11.09
N PRO A 12 -17.99 -0.15 -11.03
CA PRO A 12 -16.70 0.42 -10.61
C PRO A 12 -16.34 0.04 -9.17
N GLU A 13 -17.30 0.05 -8.25
CA GLU A 13 -17.08 -0.33 -6.86
C GLU A 13 -16.69 -1.81 -6.72
N VAL A 14 -17.38 -2.70 -7.44
CA VAL A 14 -17.04 -4.12 -7.45
C VAL A 14 -15.66 -4.37 -8.06
N HIS A 15 -15.28 -3.63 -9.12
CA HIS A 15 -13.93 -3.72 -9.68
C HIS A 15 -12.85 -3.32 -8.67
N ARG A 16 -13.09 -2.29 -7.86
CA ARG A 16 -12.17 -1.89 -6.78
C ARG A 16 -12.06 -2.99 -5.71
N LEU A 17 -13.17 -3.61 -5.32
CA LEU A 17 -13.14 -4.74 -4.37
C LEU A 17 -12.34 -5.92 -4.92
N ILE A 18 -12.50 -6.24 -6.21
CA ILE A 18 -11.73 -7.29 -6.89
C ILE A 18 -10.24 -6.92 -6.92
N ASP A 19 -9.91 -5.68 -7.30
CA ASP A 19 -8.53 -5.20 -7.34
C ASP A 19 -7.88 -5.14 -5.95
N ALA A 20 -8.67 -4.93 -4.89
CA ALA A 20 -8.23 -5.04 -3.49
C ALA A 20 -8.11 -6.49 -2.98
N GLY A 21 -8.42 -7.49 -3.80
CA GLY A 21 -8.29 -8.91 -3.45
C GLY A 21 -9.49 -9.52 -2.72
N ALA A 22 -10.60 -8.81 -2.57
CA ALA A 22 -11.79 -9.31 -1.85
C ALA A 22 -12.45 -10.54 -2.52
N PHE A 23 -12.05 -10.85 -3.76
CA PHE A 23 -12.57 -11.96 -4.56
C PHE A 23 -11.54 -13.07 -4.81
N ASP A 24 -10.34 -13.00 -4.22
CA ASP A 24 -9.26 -13.97 -4.47
C ASP A 24 -9.62 -15.40 -3.98
N ALA A 25 -10.65 -15.56 -3.14
CA ALA A 25 -11.14 -16.85 -2.65
C ALA A 25 -12.13 -17.58 -3.61
N PHE A 26 -12.51 -16.98 -4.74
CA PHE A 26 -13.53 -17.54 -5.65
C PHE A 26 -12.96 -18.36 -6.82
N ASP A 27 -11.70 -18.78 -6.77
CA ASP A 27 -11.02 -19.53 -7.85
C ASP A 27 -11.14 -18.87 -9.23
N LEU A 28 -11.17 -17.53 -9.26
CA LEU A 28 -11.18 -16.71 -10.47
C LEU A 28 -9.93 -15.83 -10.49
N THR A 29 -9.35 -15.62 -11.66
CA THR A 29 -8.39 -14.52 -11.82
C THR A 29 -9.10 -13.18 -11.64
N ARG A 30 -8.38 -12.11 -11.28
CA ARG A 30 -9.02 -10.79 -11.10
C ARG A 30 -9.70 -10.30 -12.38
N PRO A 31 -9.12 -10.45 -13.59
CA PRO A 31 -9.83 -10.17 -14.84
C PRO A 31 -11.09 -11.01 -15.05
N GLN A 32 -11.06 -12.30 -14.69
CA GLN A 32 -12.24 -13.18 -14.76
C GLN A 32 -13.35 -12.74 -13.80
N ALA A 33 -13.01 -12.38 -12.57
CA ALA A 33 -13.95 -11.87 -11.59
C ALA A 33 -14.58 -10.55 -12.06
N LYS A 34 -13.79 -9.64 -12.65
CA LYS A 34 -14.29 -8.38 -13.22
C LYS A 34 -15.26 -8.63 -14.37
N TRP A 35 -14.87 -9.49 -15.31
CA TRP A 35 -15.75 -9.88 -16.42
C TRP A 35 -17.09 -10.42 -15.91
N LYS A 36 -17.04 -11.33 -14.92
CA LYS A 36 -18.24 -11.92 -14.33
C LYS A 36 -19.08 -10.87 -13.61
N ALA A 37 -18.46 -9.93 -12.91
CA ALA A 37 -19.15 -8.81 -12.26
C ALA A 37 -19.84 -7.90 -13.28
N GLU A 38 -19.19 -7.59 -14.41
CA GLU A 38 -19.79 -6.79 -15.48
C GLU A 38 -21.03 -7.46 -16.06
N VAL A 39 -20.93 -8.75 -16.41
CA VAL A 39 -22.05 -9.52 -16.96
C VAL A 39 -23.19 -9.62 -15.95
N ALA A 40 -22.87 -9.98 -14.70
CA ALA A 40 -23.86 -10.15 -13.64
C ALA A 40 -24.57 -8.84 -13.28
N LEU A 41 -23.86 -7.72 -13.16
CA LEU A 41 -24.43 -6.44 -12.76
C LEU A 41 -25.19 -5.73 -13.88
N ARG A 42 -24.70 -5.82 -15.14
CA ARG A 42 -25.45 -5.33 -16.30
C ARG A 42 -26.72 -6.16 -16.52
N GLY A 43 -26.62 -7.48 -16.37
CA GLY A 43 -27.77 -8.39 -16.41
C GLY A 43 -28.74 -8.18 -15.24
N TRP A 44 -28.24 -7.86 -14.04
CA TRP A 44 -29.05 -7.51 -12.86
C TRP A 44 -29.86 -6.24 -13.12
N GLY A 45 -29.23 -5.18 -13.63
CA GLY A 45 -29.89 -3.90 -13.90
C GLY A 45 -31.03 -4.01 -14.90
N LEU A 46 -30.84 -4.80 -15.97
CA LEU A 46 -31.88 -5.08 -16.96
C LEU A 46 -33.04 -5.89 -16.37
N ARG A 47 -32.75 -6.94 -15.60
CA ARG A 47 -33.78 -7.82 -15.02
C ARG A 47 -34.59 -7.16 -13.90
N VAL A 48 -33.99 -6.27 -13.11
CA VAL A 48 -34.73 -5.47 -12.11
C VAL A 48 -35.60 -4.40 -12.76
N ALA A 49 -35.16 -3.83 -13.89
CA ALA A 49 -35.97 -2.88 -14.65
C ALA A 49 -37.17 -3.57 -15.34
N GLU A 50 -36.98 -4.78 -15.89
CA GLU A 50 -38.05 -5.59 -16.49
C GLU A 50 -39.03 -6.15 -15.45
N ALA A 51 -38.56 -6.50 -14.25
CA ALA A 51 -39.41 -7.08 -13.21
C ALA A 51 -40.41 -6.09 -12.60
N GLY A 52 -40.28 -4.78 -12.87
CA GLY A 52 -41.07 -3.76 -12.19
C GLY A 52 -40.80 -3.75 -10.68
N SER A 53 -41.18 -2.67 -10.01
CA SER A 53 -40.99 -2.59 -8.57
C SER A 53 -41.77 -3.71 -7.85
N THR A 54 -41.10 -4.35 -6.88
CA THR A 54 -41.57 -5.36 -5.92
C THR A 54 -41.71 -6.80 -6.45
N PRO A 55 -40.91 -7.77 -5.94
CA PRO A 55 -41.34 -9.16 -6.03
C PRO A 55 -42.58 -9.30 -5.16
N ALA A 56 -43.69 -9.74 -5.75
CA ALA A 56 -44.87 -10.12 -5.01
C ALA A 56 -44.47 -11.13 -3.92
N ALA A 57 -44.97 -10.91 -2.71
CA ALA A 57 -44.80 -11.80 -1.58
C ALA A 57 -45.42 -13.17 -1.90
N GLY A 58 -44.63 -14.04 -2.52
CA GLY A 58 -44.93 -15.45 -2.72
C GLY A 58 -44.17 -16.28 -1.69
N GLU A 59 -44.90 -17.19 -1.05
CA GLU A 59 -44.52 -18.20 -0.06
C GLU A 59 -43.00 -18.42 0.13
N GLY A 60 -42.48 -17.85 1.22
CA GLY A 60 -41.07 -17.91 1.60
C GLY A 60 -40.61 -16.71 2.42
N ALA A 61 -41.50 -16.13 3.23
CA ALA A 61 -41.30 -14.87 3.96
C ALA A 61 -40.34 -14.94 5.16
N ASP A 62 -39.56 -16.03 5.29
CA ASP A 62 -38.63 -16.26 6.40
C ASP A 62 -37.17 -15.91 6.08
N THR A 63 -36.89 -15.32 4.90
CA THR A 63 -35.54 -14.84 4.58
C THR A 63 -35.48 -13.33 4.65
N LEU A 64 -34.54 -12.80 5.45
CA LEU A 64 -34.22 -11.37 5.63
C LEU A 64 -33.94 -10.62 4.30
N PHE A 65 -33.79 -11.35 3.19
CA PHE A 65 -33.72 -10.84 1.83
C PHE A 65 -34.71 -11.65 0.96
N PRO A 66 -35.59 -11.00 0.17
CA PRO A 66 -36.59 -11.72 -0.63
C PRO A 66 -35.90 -12.65 -1.65
N GLY A 67 -36.12 -13.96 -1.51
CA GLY A 67 -35.33 -15.02 -2.14
C GLY A 67 -35.45 -15.18 -3.66
N GLY A 68 -36.26 -14.37 -4.34
CA GLY A 68 -36.45 -14.44 -5.80
C GLY A 68 -35.28 -13.86 -6.61
N THR A 69 -34.56 -12.88 -6.07
CA THR A 69 -33.55 -12.12 -6.82
C THR A 69 -32.20 -12.85 -6.94
N TRP A 70 -31.73 -13.52 -5.90
CA TRP A 70 -30.45 -14.25 -5.94
C TRP A 70 -30.53 -15.54 -6.78
N ARG A 71 -31.72 -16.16 -6.84
CA ARG A 71 -31.94 -17.41 -7.58
C ARG A 71 -31.91 -17.17 -9.09
N ALA A 72 -32.44 -16.03 -9.55
CA ALA A 72 -32.29 -15.55 -10.92
C ALA A 72 -30.83 -15.21 -11.27
N LEU A 73 -30.02 -14.75 -10.31
CA LEU A 73 -28.60 -14.51 -10.53
C LEU A 73 -27.77 -15.78 -10.69
N ARG A 74 -28.13 -16.85 -9.96
CA ARG A 74 -27.48 -18.17 -10.09
C ARG A 74 -27.69 -18.78 -11.48
N ALA A 75 -28.74 -18.40 -12.20
CA ALA A 75 -29.05 -18.95 -13.51
C ALA A 75 -28.13 -18.43 -14.62
N ASP A 76 -27.44 -17.30 -14.42
CA ASP A 76 -26.47 -16.76 -15.37
C ASP A 76 -25.09 -17.40 -15.18
N ALA A 77 -25.00 -18.68 -15.57
CA ALA A 77 -23.77 -19.45 -15.61
C ALA A 77 -23.00 -19.23 -16.94
N SER A 78 -23.03 -18.02 -17.49
CA SER A 78 -22.27 -17.68 -18.69
C SER A 78 -20.80 -18.06 -18.46
N PRO A 79 -20.19 -18.89 -19.33
CA PRO A 79 -18.83 -19.37 -19.12
C PRO A 79 -17.88 -18.18 -19.12
N VAL A 80 -17.13 -18.05 -18.03
CA VAL A 80 -16.14 -16.98 -17.90
C VAL A 80 -14.99 -17.28 -18.86
N PRO A 81 -14.59 -16.35 -19.75
CA PRO A 81 -13.46 -16.58 -20.64
C PRO A 81 -12.19 -16.86 -19.83
N ALA A 82 -11.29 -17.66 -20.39
CA ALA A 82 -9.97 -17.88 -19.82
C ALA A 82 -9.15 -16.59 -19.95
N LEU A 83 -9.08 -15.81 -18.87
CA LEU A 83 -8.29 -14.58 -18.81
C LEU A 83 -7.13 -14.80 -17.84
N ALA A 84 -5.91 -14.57 -18.32
CA ALA A 84 -4.72 -14.64 -17.49
C ALA A 84 -4.81 -13.65 -16.32
N ASP A 85 -4.29 -14.04 -15.17
CA ASP A 85 -4.20 -13.13 -14.02
C ASP A 85 -3.12 -12.06 -14.26
N TYR A 86 -3.20 -10.97 -13.51
CA TYR A 86 -2.14 -9.97 -13.54
C TYR A 86 -0.84 -10.56 -12.97
N PRO A 87 0.33 -10.17 -13.50
CA PRO A 87 1.60 -10.46 -12.86
C PRO A 87 1.60 -10.00 -11.39
N ARG A 88 2.26 -10.76 -10.51
CA ARG A 88 2.32 -10.46 -9.07
C ARG A 88 2.68 -8.99 -8.74
N PRO A 89 3.68 -8.35 -9.38
CA PRO A 89 3.99 -6.95 -9.11
C PRO A 89 2.85 -5.98 -9.42
N GLU A 90 2.09 -6.25 -10.50
CA GLU A 90 0.95 -5.43 -10.88
C GLU A 90 -0.21 -5.60 -9.90
N ARG A 91 -0.50 -6.84 -9.47
CA ARG A 91 -1.51 -7.12 -8.44
C ARG A 91 -1.26 -6.34 -7.16
N ARG A 92 -0.02 -6.40 -6.66
CA ARG A 92 0.39 -5.67 -5.45
C ARG A 92 0.27 -4.16 -5.59
N ARG A 93 0.64 -3.61 -6.76
CA ARG A 93 0.52 -2.18 -7.01
C ARG A 93 -0.94 -1.73 -6.96
N ARG A 94 -1.85 -2.47 -7.60
CA ARG A 94 -3.30 -2.19 -7.56
C ARG A 94 -3.88 -2.25 -6.14
N GLU A 95 -3.49 -3.26 -5.37
CA GLU A 95 -3.89 -3.38 -3.95
C GLU A 95 -3.41 -2.18 -3.14
N TRP A 96 -2.14 -1.81 -3.28
CA TRP A 96 -1.55 -0.68 -2.59
C TRP A 96 -2.24 0.65 -2.92
N GLU A 97 -2.49 0.90 -4.21
CA GLU A 97 -3.18 2.11 -4.67
C GLU A 97 -4.60 2.25 -4.11
N LEU A 98 -5.28 1.13 -3.84
CA LEU A 98 -6.66 1.12 -3.35
C LEU A 98 -6.76 1.10 -1.82
N LEU A 99 -5.91 0.31 -1.16
CA LEU A 99 -5.99 0.08 0.28
C LEU A 99 -5.10 1.05 1.06
N GLY A 100 -4.03 1.57 0.44
CA GLY A 100 -2.99 2.35 1.11
C GLY A 100 -2.16 1.56 2.14
N VAL A 101 -2.40 0.26 2.25
CA VAL A 101 -1.70 -0.70 3.10
C VAL A 101 -1.59 -2.02 2.38
N SER A 102 -0.56 -2.82 2.68
CA SER A 102 -0.47 -4.20 2.20
C SER A 102 -0.21 -5.14 3.38
N PRO A 103 -1.06 -6.16 3.61
CA PRO A 103 -0.89 -7.10 4.71
C PRO A 103 0.24 -8.10 4.47
N HIS A 104 0.72 -8.22 3.22
CA HIS A 104 1.67 -9.26 2.82
C HIS A 104 2.99 -8.70 2.29
N HIS A 105 3.05 -7.40 1.96
CA HIS A 105 4.18 -6.83 1.23
C HIS A 105 4.59 -5.47 1.77
N HIS A 106 5.89 -5.27 1.90
CA HIS A 106 6.41 -3.97 2.31
C HIS A 106 6.46 -3.02 1.09
N PRO A 107 6.14 -1.72 1.21
CA PRO A 107 6.13 -0.78 0.08
C PRO A 107 7.49 -0.64 -0.62
N ILE A 108 8.58 -0.84 0.14
CA ILE A 108 9.94 -0.85 -0.41
C ILE A 108 10.14 -1.94 -1.48
N GLU A 109 9.31 -3.00 -1.49
CA GLU A 109 9.37 -4.06 -2.49
C GLU A 109 9.11 -3.56 -3.92
N PHE A 110 8.37 -2.46 -4.07
CA PHE A 110 8.16 -1.85 -5.39
C PHE A 110 9.45 -1.26 -5.98
N HIS A 111 10.49 -1.13 -5.16
CA HIS A 111 11.78 -0.54 -5.52
C HIS A 111 12.96 -1.50 -5.34
N ARG A 112 12.74 -2.83 -5.28
CA ARG A 112 13.80 -3.84 -5.01
C ARG A 112 15.05 -3.63 -5.86
N ASP A 113 14.90 -3.46 -7.17
CA ASP A 113 16.06 -3.29 -8.07
C ASP A 113 16.91 -2.06 -7.70
N ALA A 114 16.28 -0.96 -7.30
CA ALA A 114 16.98 0.25 -6.89
C ALA A 114 17.62 0.09 -5.51
N VAL A 115 16.91 -0.53 -4.56
CA VAL A 115 17.45 -0.88 -3.23
C VAL A 115 18.68 -1.77 -3.38
N ASP A 116 18.61 -2.81 -4.21
CA ASP A 116 19.68 -3.76 -4.43
C ASP A 116 20.90 -3.13 -5.12
N ARG A 117 20.69 -2.13 -5.97
CA ARG A 117 21.81 -1.32 -6.50
C ARG A 117 22.52 -0.58 -5.36
N VAL A 118 21.77 0.16 -4.55
CA VAL A 118 22.34 0.91 -3.41
C VAL A 118 23.03 -0.04 -2.42
N ARG A 119 22.47 -1.22 -2.15
CA ARG A 119 23.07 -2.23 -1.27
C ARG A 119 24.37 -2.81 -1.82
N ARG A 120 24.48 -3.01 -3.14
CA ARG A 120 25.69 -3.57 -3.77
C ARG A 120 26.81 -2.56 -3.93
N SER A 121 26.50 -1.35 -4.39
CA SER A 121 27.52 -0.34 -4.71
C SER A 121 27.78 0.64 -3.58
N GLY A 122 26.87 0.75 -2.61
CA GLY A 122 26.81 1.89 -1.71
C GLY A 122 26.54 3.20 -2.46
N PRO A 123 26.36 4.32 -1.74
CA PRO A 123 26.53 5.65 -2.32
C PRO A 123 28.00 5.84 -2.72
N ARG A 124 28.30 6.58 -3.81
CA ARG A 124 29.68 6.85 -4.29
C ARG A 124 30.65 7.31 -3.17
N ASP A 125 30.15 8.06 -2.19
CA ASP A 125 30.93 8.61 -1.07
C ASP A 125 30.46 8.10 0.32
N GLY A 126 29.73 6.98 0.33
CA GLY A 126 29.07 6.45 1.51
C GLY A 126 29.69 5.15 2.05
N PRO A 127 29.46 4.82 3.34
CA PRO A 127 29.74 3.49 3.85
C PRO A 127 28.83 2.44 3.16
N PRO A 128 29.12 1.14 3.34
CA PRO A 128 28.23 0.08 2.87
C PRO A 128 26.81 0.26 3.40
N ALA A 129 25.82 -0.06 2.56
CA ALA A 129 24.43 -0.06 3.03
C ALA A 129 24.13 -1.33 3.81
N ILE A 130 23.40 -1.18 4.91
CA ILE A 130 22.92 -2.27 5.76
C ILE A 130 21.39 -2.29 5.76
N VAL A 131 20.82 -3.34 6.36
CA VAL A 131 19.38 -3.42 6.64
C VAL A 131 19.08 -2.89 8.04
N ALA A 132 17.85 -2.41 8.27
CA ALA A 132 17.48 -1.81 9.55
C ALA A 132 17.67 -2.77 10.74
N GLY A 133 17.38 -4.06 10.56
CA GLY A 133 17.57 -5.09 11.59
C GLY A 133 19.02 -5.29 12.06
N GLU A 134 20.00 -4.74 11.34
CA GLU A 134 21.41 -4.79 11.72
C GLU A 134 21.90 -3.55 12.48
N LEU A 135 21.08 -2.49 12.58
CA LEU A 135 21.46 -1.20 13.18
C LEU A 135 22.18 -1.33 14.52
N ARG A 136 21.68 -2.20 15.40
CA ARG A 136 22.25 -2.43 16.73
C ARG A 136 23.70 -2.91 16.70
N ARG A 137 24.12 -3.64 15.67
CA ARG A 137 25.50 -4.13 15.49
C ARG A 137 26.45 -3.03 15.02
N HIS A 138 25.91 -1.89 14.58
CA HIS A 138 26.65 -0.79 13.99
C HIS A 138 26.63 0.48 14.86
N ARG A 139 26.34 0.36 16.17
CA ARG A 139 26.40 1.49 17.13
C ARG A 139 27.69 2.29 17.02
N GLY A 140 27.55 3.62 16.99
CA GLY A 140 28.66 4.56 16.83
C GLY A 140 29.34 4.55 15.46
N ARG A 141 28.91 3.69 14.52
CA ARG A 141 29.44 3.62 13.16
C ARG A 141 28.60 4.46 12.21
N ARG A 142 29.25 4.89 11.13
CA ARG A 142 28.60 5.52 9.98
C ARG A 142 28.06 4.42 9.06
N VAL A 143 26.80 4.50 8.68
CA VAL A 143 26.10 3.49 7.84
C VAL A 143 25.23 4.16 6.78
N THR A 144 24.86 3.40 5.76
CA THR A 144 23.81 3.76 4.81
C THR A 144 22.63 2.82 4.96
N LEU A 145 21.42 3.35 4.89
CA LEU A 145 20.16 2.59 4.94
C LEU A 145 19.27 3.03 3.79
N VAL A 146 18.42 2.12 3.34
CA VAL A 146 17.30 2.44 2.45
C VAL A 146 16.02 2.09 3.18
N GLY A 147 15.19 3.08 3.43
CA GLY A 147 13.96 2.91 4.21
C GLY A 147 12.81 3.68 3.60
N PHE A 148 11.60 3.19 3.85
CA PHE A 148 10.36 3.84 3.46
C PHE A 148 9.90 4.80 4.57
N LEU A 149 9.56 6.03 4.21
CA LEU A 149 9.17 7.06 5.18
C LEU A 149 7.76 6.84 5.73
N THR A 150 7.65 6.57 7.03
CA THR A 150 6.38 6.31 7.72
C THR A 150 5.82 7.58 8.37
N THR A 151 6.64 8.31 9.12
CA THR A 151 6.20 9.56 9.77
C THR A 151 7.30 10.60 9.84
N THR A 152 6.91 11.87 9.96
CA THR A 152 7.81 13.00 10.20
C THR A 152 7.27 13.88 11.31
N LYS A 153 8.18 14.47 12.10
CA LYS A 153 7.86 15.43 13.14
C LYS A 153 8.87 16.57 13.13
N ARG A 154 8.42 17.75 12.71
CA ARG A 154 9.22 18.97 12.79
C ARG A 154 9.25 19.49 14.23
N VAL A 155 10.44 19.76 14.74
CA VAL A 155 10.67 20.25 16.11
C VAL A 155 11.66 21.41 16.04
N ARG A 156 11.79 22.18 17.12
CA ARG A 156 12.86 23.18 17.27
C ARG A 156 13.85 22.73 18.34
N THR A 157 15.13 23.03 18.12
CA THR A 157 16.17 22.84 19.13
C THR A 157 15.96 23.82 20.30
N LYS A 158 16.75 23.67 21.37
CA LYS A 158 16.82 24.63 22.48
C LYS A 158 17.17 26.06 22.01
N ARG A 159 17.88 26.19 20.88
CA ARG A 159 18.24 27.47 20.24
C ARG A 159 17.19 27.97 19.24
N ALA A 160 15.98 27.40 19.27
CA ALA A 160 14.87 27.68 18.37
C ALA A 160 15.13 27.38 16.88
N GLU A 161 16.16 26.60 16.55
CA GLU A 161 16.48 26.22 15.16
C GLU A 161 15.63 25.01 14.74
N PRO A 162 15.08 24.98 13.51
CA PRO A 162 14.24 23.87 13.07
C PRO A 162 15.07 22.60 12.84
N MET A 163 14.56 21.47 13.30
CA MET A 163 15.07 20.12 13.07
C MET A 163 13.89 19.17 12.82
N MET A 164 14.18 17.92 12.42
CA MET A 164 13.12 16.96 12.11
C MET A 164 13.47 15.55 12.59
N PHE A 165 12.51 14.89 13.21
CA PHE A 165 12.53 13.45 13.45
C PHE A 165 11.76 12.76 12.33
N LEU A 166 12.30 11.65 11.85
CA LEU A 166 11.69 10.78 10.85
C LEU A 166 11.63 9.38 11.44
N THR A 167 10.58 8.64 11.11
CA THR A 167 10.55 7.19 11.31
C THR A 167 10.52 6.55 9.93
N LEU A 168 11.49 5.68 9.68
CA LEU A 168 11.63 4.91 8.45
C LEU A 168 11.59 3.42 8.76
N GLU A 169 11.24 2.63 7.77
CA GLU A 169 11.16 1.18 7.87
C GLU A 169 11.69 0.48 6.62
N ASP A 170 12.24 -0.71 6.80
CA ASP A 170 12.43 -1.67 5.72
C ASP A 170 11.76 -3.01 6.09
N GLU A 171 11.95 -4.02 5.26
CA GLU A 171 11.38 -5.36 5.50
C GLU A 171 11.87 -6.03 6.80
N THR A 172 12.90 -5.48 7.45
CA THR A 172 13.61 -6.11 8.58
C THR A 172 13.36 -5.42 9.92
N ASP A 173 13.22 -4.08 9.96
CA ASP A 173 12.95 -3.35 11.20
C ASP A 173 12.49 -1.90 10.92
N ILE A 174 12.00 -1.24 11.98
CA ILE A 174 11.66 0.19 12.01
C ILE A 174 12.77 0.94 12.76
N TYR A 175 13.14 2.13 12.28
CA TYR A 175 14.20 2.94 12.87
C TYR A 175 13.92 4.43 12.76
N ASP A 176 14.48 5.18 13.71
CA ASP A 176 14.35 6.62 13.76
C ASP A 176 15.54 7.32 13.11
N VAL A 177 15.28 8.44 12.45
CA VAL A 177 16.32 9.29 11.85
C VAL A 177 16.15 10.72 12.33
N VAL A 178 17.26 11.33 12.74
CA VAL A 178 17.29 12.72 13.21
C VAL A 178 17.99 13.59 12.18
N LEU A 179 17.27 14.59 11.66
CA LEU A 179 17.83 15.68 10.86
C LEU A 179 18.02 16.90 11.75
N PHE A 180 19.22 17.08 12.27
CA PHE A 180 19.61 18.32 12.96
C PHE A 180 19.59 19.54 12.01
N PRO A 181 19.58 20.78 12.53
CA PRO A 181 19.28 21.97 11.73
C PRO A 181 20.06 22.10 10.41
N ARG A 182 21.36 21.80 10.40
CA ARG A 182 22.18 21.83 9.17
C ARG A 182 21.70 20.81 8.12
N ALA A 183 21.42 19.58 8.54
CA ALA A 183 20.91 18.54 7.66
C ALA A 183 19.46 18.85 7.23
N TYR A 184 18.63 19.35 8.15
CA TYR A 184 17.24 19.73 7.86
C TYR A 184 17.15 20.87 6.85
N GLN A 185 17.99 21.90 6.97
CA GLN A 185 18.06 22.99 5.99
C GLN A 185 18.40 22.50 4.58
N ARG A 186 19.24 21.45 4.48
CA ARG A 186 19.70 20.92 3.19
C ARG A 186 18.74 19.91 2.58
N TYR A 187 18.15 19.03 3.39
CA TYR A 187 17.40 17.87 2.90
C TYR A 187 15.91 17.88 3.26
N GLY A 188 15.48 18.80 4.12
CA GLY A 188 14.11 18.84 4.63
C GLY A 188 13.05 19.03 3.53
N ALA A 189 13.40 19.69 2.42
CA ALA A 189 12.51 19.87 1.27
C ALA A 189 12.22 18.56 0.51
N LEU A 190 13.11 17.57 0.58
CA LEU A 190 12.95 16.29 -0.12
C LEU A 190 11.82 15.45 0.48
N LEU A 191 11.47 15.69 1.74
CA LEU A 191 10.53 14.94 2.57
C LEU A 191 9.06 15.33 2.38
N ALA A 192 8.72 15.98 1.26
CA ALA A 192 7.34 16.36 0.95
C ALA A 192 6.43 15.14 0.71
N ASP A 193 6.99 14.08 0.14
CA ASP A 193 6.25 12.86 -0.20
C ASP A 193 6.68 11.68 0.68
N ARG A 194 5.75 10.75 0.89
CA ARG A 194 6.08 9.42 1.41
C ARG A 194 6.81 8.65 0.32
N GLY A 195 7.89 7.96 0.66
CA GLY A 195 8.65 7.20 -0.32
C GLY A 195 9.91 6.58 0.26
N PRO A 196 10.65 5.83 -0.56
CA PRO A 196 11.93 5.29 -0.18
C PRO A 196 13.02 6.38 -0.21
N TYR A 197 13.78 6.46 0.87
CA TYR A 197 14.90 7.37 1.02
C TYR A 197 16.17 6.59 1.30
N VAL A 198 17.29 7.09 0.78
CA VAL A 198 18.63 6.64 1.15
C VAL A 198 19.15 7.58 2.23
N VAL A 199 19.40 7.04 3.41
CA VAL A 199 19.90 7.78 4.56
C VAL A 199 21.34 7.34 4.82
N THR A 200 22.26 8.30 4.88
CA THR A 200 23.62 8.07 5.37
C THR A 200 23.84 8.89 6.62
N GLY A 201 24.33 8.24 7.67
CA GLY A 201 24.46 8.87 8.97
C GLY A 201 25.16 8.00 9.98
N ARG A 202 25.23 8.49 11.21
CA ARG A 202 25.85 7.79 12.33
C ARG A 202 24.79 7.14 13.20
N VAL A 203 24.96 5.86 13.51
CA VAL A 203 24.10 5.14 14.44
C VAL A 203 24.39 5.64 15.85
N GLU A 204 23.37 6.07 16.57
CA GLU A 204 23.51 6.52 17.95
C GLU A 204 23.80 5.35 18.89
N ASP A 205 24.58 5.64 19.93
CA ASP A 205 24.96 4.68 20.96
C ASP A 205 24.04 4.82 22.19
N ASP A 206 22.74 4.81 21.94
CA ASP A 206 21.72 4.91 22.99
C ASP A 206 21.17 3.52 23.37
N PRO A 207 20.73 3.33 24.64
CA PRO A 207 20.18 2.07 25.09
C PRO A 207 18.94 1.61 24.31
N HIS A 208 18.06 2.54 23.86
CA HIS A 208 16.81 2.34 23.08
C HIS A 208 16.42 3.68 22.40
N PRO A 209 15.74 3.76 21.22
CA PRO A 209 15.59 2.82 20.10
C PRO A 209 16.69 2.99 19.02
N SER A 210 16.69 2.14 17.99
CA SER A 210 17.62 2.17 16.84
C SER A 210 17.52 3.50 16.09
N SER A 211 18.38 4.47 16.41
CA SER A 211 18.34 5.81 15.83
C SER A 211 19.61 6.14 15.05
N VAL A 212 19.44 6.96 14.01
CA VAL A 212 20.53 7.42 13.14
C VAL A 212 20.49 8.94 13.05
N THR A 213 21.59 9.59 13.40
CA THR A 213 21.79 11.00 13.06
C THR A 213 22.18 11.10 11.59
N ALA A 214 21.30 11.67 10.77
CA ALA A 214 21.51 11.75 9.33
C ALA A 214 22.47 12.89 8.96
N GLU A 215 23.46 12.54 8.14
CA GLU A 215 24.40 13.46 7.50
C GLU A 215 23.99 13.78 6.07
N ARG A 216 23.38 12.79 5.39
CA ARG A 216 22.86 12.88 4.02
C ARG A 216 21.55 12.13 3.91
N LEU A 217 20.59 12.72 3.23
CA LEU A 217 19.31 12.11 2.89
C LEU A 217 18.95 12.47 1.44
N VAL A 218 18.64 11.48 0.63
CA VAL A 218 18.22 11.65 -0.78
C VAL A 218 17.08 10.69 -1.12
N ARG A 219 16.30 11.01 -2.15
CA ARG A 219 15.31 10.04 -2.67
C ARG A 219 16.04 8.87 -3.32
N LEU A 220 15.46 7.68 -3.21
CA LEU A 220 16.04 6.49 -3.84
C LEU A 220 16.22 6.66 -5.36
N GLU A 221 15.30 7.37 -6.01
CA GLU A 221 15.32 7.65 -7.45
C GLU A 221 16.52 8.52 -7.87
N GLU A 222 16.93 9.46 -7.02
CA GLU A 222 18.04 10.40 -7.27
C GLU A 222 19.43 9.76 -7.05
N THR A 223 19.50 8.48 -6.67
CA THR A 223 20.78 7.78 -6.40
C THR A 223 21.39 7.18 -7.67
N GLY A 224 20.68 7.24 -8.81
CA GLY A 224 21.07 6.64 -10.10
C GLY A 224 21.67 7.59 -11.13
N GLU A 225 21.76 8.89 -10.85
CA GLU A 225 22.46 9.90 -11.67
C GLU A 225 23.86 10.17 -11.09
#